data_AF-A0A355S6S2-F1
#
_entry.id   AF-A0A355S6S2-F1
#
_cell.length_a   1.000
_cell.length_b   1.000
_cell.length_c   1.000
_cell.angle_alpha   90.00
_cell.angle_beta   90.00
_cell.angle_gamma   90.00
#
_symmetry.space_group_name_H-M   'P 1'
#
loop_
_entity.id
_entity.type
_entity.pdbx_description
1 polymer ?
#
loop_
_entity_poly.entity_id
_entity_poly.type
_entity_poly.pdbx_seq_one_letter_code
_entity_poly.pdbx_strand_id
1 'polypeptide(L)'
;MSVFRAKDQDGGSDPEPEGPLPSSRQPAKKKSGPRRFLRRITACLAGLFAIYLIWQVIAVSRYGFKDDGRQADCAIVLGGAAWHDKPSPVFRERLNHAIKLYLDGRVGALVLTGGKGAGAPYSEGEVARDYCLERNVPEHALFMEGNSTTTIQNLEEAGKIL
;
A
#
# COMPACT_ATOMS: atom_id res chain seq x y z
N MET A 1 -65.26 42.95 96.93
CA MET A 1 -64.12 43.48 97.70
C MET A 1 -63.03 42.42 97.64
N SER A 2 -61.89 42.74 96.99
CA SER A 2 -60.55 42.12 97.02
C SER A 2 -60.46 40.59 97.25
N VAL A 3 -59.77 39.79 96.44
CA VAL A 3 -58.30 39.73 96.42
C VAL A 3 -57.83 38.90 95.22
N PHE A 4 -56.79 39.43 94.57
CA PHE A 4 -55.83 38.81 93.66
C PHE A 4 -55.34 37.41 94.09
N ARG A 5 -55.23 36.45 93.16
CA ARG A 5 -54.02 35.61 93.08
C ARG A 5 -53.82 35.05 91.67
N ALA A 6 -52.59 35.25 91.20
CA ALA A 6 -52.08 34.88 89.90
C ALA A 6 -51.52 33.45 89.87
N LYS A 7 -51.39 32.97 88.63
CA LYS A 7 -50.34 32.08 88.07
C LYS A 7 -50.75 30.61 87.92
N ASP A 8 -50.69 30.15 86.67
CA ASP A 8 -50.12 28.89 86.14
C ASP A 8 -50.24 28.99 84.60
N GLN A 9 -49.20 29.44 83.87
CA GLN A 9 -48.24 28.63 83.09
C GLN A 9 -48.85 27.56 82.17
N ASP A 10 -48.92 27.87 80.87
CA ASP A 10 -48.72 26.96 79.74
C ASP A 10 -48.01 27.81 78.66
N GLY A 11 -46.76 27.56 78.30
CA GLY A 11 -46.41 26.55 77.29
C GLY A 11 -46.88 27.05 75.92
N GLY A 12 -46.16 27.92 75.21
CA GLY A 12 -44.86 27.65 74.62
C GLY A 12 -45.05 27.06 73.23
N SER A 13 -45.07 27.90 72.19
CA SER A 13 -44.50 27.65 70.84
C SER A 13 -44.96 28.73 69.87
N ASP A 14 -44.09 29.71 69.63
CA ASP A 14 -44.16 30.52 68.41
C ASP A 14 -44.02 29.60 67.18
N PRO A 15 -44.69 29.87 66.05
CA PRO A 15 -44.54 29.04 64.85
C PRO A 15 -43.12 29.22 64.28
N GLU A 16 -42.39 28.10 64.15
CA GLU A 16 -41.14 28.04 63.39
C GLU A 16 -41.34 28.54 61.94
N PRO A 17 -40.34 29.22 61.35
CA PRO A 17 -40.42 29.61 59.95
C PRO A 17 -40.32 28.35 59.08
N GLU A 18 -41.32 28.14 58.20
CA GLU A 18 -41.30 27.06 57.21
C GLU A 18 -40.01 27.12 56.37
N GLY A 19 -39.14 26.13 56.56
CA GLY A 19 -37.94 25.93 55.76
C GLY A 19 -38.27 25.61 54.30
N PRO A 20 -37.32 25.78 53.37
CA PRO A 20 -37.60 25.74 51.94
C PRO A 20 -38.06 24.34 51.50
N LEU A 21 -39.09 24.31 50.64
CA LEU A 21 -39.60 23.10 49.99
C LEU A 21 -38.48 22.23 49.41
N PRO A 22 -38.59 20.88 49.47
CA PRO A 22 -37.58 20.00 48.92
C PRO A 22 -37.53 20.14 47.40
N SER A 23 -36.42 20.70 46.90
CA SER A 23 -36.11 20.77 45.48
C SER A 23 -36.02 19.36 44.89
N SER A 24 -36.93 19.06 43.97
CA SER A 24 -36.95 17.83 43.18
C SER A 24 -35.62 17.66 42.44
N ARG A 25 -34.77 16.75 42.90
CA ARG A 25 -33.56 16.34 42.17
C ARG A 25 -33.97 15.52 40.95
N GLN A 26 -34.05 16.15 39.78
CA GLN A 26 -34.07 15.42 38.52
C GLN A 26 -32.71 14.71 38.33
N PRO A 27 -32.68 13.44 37.87
CA PRO A 27 -31.42 12.74 37.64
C PRO A 27 -30.71 13.38 36.44
N ALA A 28 -29.46 13.79 36.64
CA ALA A 28 -28.62 14.33 35.58
C ALA A 28 -28.47 13.29 34.45
N LYS A 29 -29.01 13.60 33.27
CA LYS A 29 -28.80 12.80 32.05
C LYS A 29 -27.29 12.70 31.78
N LYS A 30 -26.71 11.52 31.99
CA LYS A 30 -25.31 11.21 31.64
C LYS A 30 -25.14 11.40 30.13
N LYS A 31 -24.56 12.53 29.70
CA LYS A 31 -24.14 12.76 28.31
C LYS A 31 -23.04 11.75 27.98
N SER A 32 -23.39 10.61 27.39
CA SER A 32 -22.41 9.67 26.84
C SER A 32 -21.60 10.40 25.78
N GLY A 33 -20.38 10.78 26.14
CA GLY A 33 -19.67 11.89 25.50
C GLY A 33 -19.37 11.72 24.00
N PRO A 34 -19.14 12.86 23.30
CA PRO A 34 -18.82 12.90 21.86
C PRO A 34 -17.54 12.12 21.52
N ARG A 35 -16.72 11.80 22.52
CA ARG A 35 -15.54 10.93 22.40
C ARG A 35 -15.86 9.52 21.91
N ARG A 36 -17.01 8.93 22.28
CA ARG A 36 -17.40 7.60 21.78
C ARG A 36 -17.85 7.66 20.32
N PHE A 37 -18.50 8.75 19.93
CA PHE A 37 -18.92 8.99 18.55
C PHE A 37 -17.73 9.31 17.64
N LEU A 38 -16.81 10.17 18.10
CA LEU A 38 -15.58 10.50 17.40
C LEU A 38 -14.67 9.27 17.25
N ARG A 39 -14.56 8.41 18.27
CA ARG A 39 -13.82 7.14 18.19
C ARG A 39 -14.43 6.15 17.20
N ARG A 40 -15.76 6.18 17.00
CA ARG A 40 -16.44 5.38 15.98
C ARG A 40 -16.14 5.93 14.59
N ILE A 41 -16.18 7.25 14.40
CA ILE A 41 -15.84 7.89 13.12
C ILE A 41 -14.39 7.61 12.74
N THR A 42 -13.44 7.77 13.65
CA THR A 42 -12.03 7.48 13.37
C THR A 42 -11.80 6.00 13.08
N ALA A 43 -12.48 5.09 13.78
CA ALA A 43 -12.44 3.66 13.47
C ALA A 43 -13.02 3.34 12.08
N CYS A 44 -14.13 3.99 11.70
CA CYS A 44 -14.72 3.83 10.36
C CYS A 44 -13.79 4.35 9.26
N LEU A 45 -13.18 5.52 9.46
CA LEU A 45 -12.22 6.10 8.51
C LEU A 45 -10.97 5.22 8.37
N ALA A 46 -10.43 4.71 9.48
CA ALA A 46 -9.31 3.78 9.47
C ALA A 46 -9.67 2.46 8.77
N GLY A 47 -10.89 1.95 8.98
CA GLY A 47 -11.40 0.76 8.29
C GLY A 47 -11.52 0.98 6.77
N LEU A 48 -12.07 2.13 6.35
CA LEU A 48 -12.16 2.52 4.93
C LEU A 48 -10.77 2.64 4.29
N PHE A 49 -9.82 3.24 5.00
CA PHE A 49 -8.44 3.36 4.54
C PHE A 49 -7.76 1.99 4.43
N ALA A 50 -7.95 1.10 5.39
CA ALA A 50 -7.44 -0.27 5.33
C ALA A 50 -8.04 -1.04 4.15
N ILE A 51 -9.35 -0.92 3.90
CA ILE A 51 -10.00 -1.53 2.73
C ILE A 51 -9.41 -0.99 1.42
N TYR A 52 -9.18 0.32 1.34
CA TYR A 52 -8.53 0.94 0.18
C TYR A 52 -7.11 0.41 -0.04
N LEU A 53 -6.30 0.28 1.02
CA LEU A 53 -4.96 -0.31 0.91
C LEU A 53 -5.01 -1.77 0.48
N ILE A 54 -5.94 -2.57 1.03
CA ILE A 54 -6.14 -3.97 0.63
C ILE A 54 -6.55 -4.04 -0.85
N TRP A 55 -7.45 -3.17 -1.30
CA TRP A 55 -7.85 -3.09 -2.71
C TRP A 55 -6.67 -2.75 -3.60
N GLN A 56 -5.82 -1.81 -3.20
CA GLN A 56 -4.62 -1.45 -3.95
C GLN A 56 -3.62 -2.62 -4.02
N VAL A 57 -3.41 -3.34 -2.92
CA VAL A 57 -2.57 -4.56 -2.92
C VAL A 57 -3.14 -5.61 -3.86
N ILE A 58 -4.46 -5.84 -3.85
CA ILE A 58 -5.13 -6.78 -4.74
C ILE A 58 -5.02 -6.33 -6.20
N ALA A 59 -5.24 -5.04 -6.50
CA ALA A 59 -5.17 -4.48 -7.83
C ALA A 59 -3.73 -4.57 -8.39
N VAL A 60 -2.72 -4.16 -7.62
CA VAL A 60 -1.32 -4.29 -8.01
C VAL A 60 -0.94 -5.76 -8.20
N SER A 61 -1.40 -6.66 -7.33
CA SER A 61 -1.16 -8.10 -7.50
C SER A 61 -1.84 -8.64 -8.76
N ARG A 62 -3.04 -8.16 -9.10
CA ARG A 62 -3.80 -8.56 -10.28
C ARG A 62 -3.21 -8.03 -11.59
N TYR A 63 -2.53 -6.88 -11.58
CA TYR A 63 -1.90 -6.32 -12.78
C TYR A 63 -0.42 -6.70 -12.91
N GLY A 64 0.30 -6.85 -11.80
CA GLY A 64 1.70 -7.27 -11.77
C GLY A 64 1.91 -8.77 -12.00
N PHE A 65 0.92 -9.61 -11.67
CA PHE A 65 0.95 -11.06 -11.89
C PHE A 65 -0.10 -11.54 -12.90
N LYS A 66 -0.63 -10.66 -13.76
CA LYS A 66 -1.45 -11.07 -14.91
C LYS A 66 -0.53 -11.65 -15.96
N ASP A 67 -0.13 -12.88 -15.69
CA ASP A 67 0.58 -13.71 -16.61
C ASP A 67 -0.48 -14.57 -17.28
N ASP A 68 -1.02 -14.10 -18.42
CA ASP A 68 -2.21 -14.66 -19.09
C ASP A 68 -2.00 -16.10 -19.61
N GLY A 69 -0.89 -16.76 -19.26
CA GLY A 69 -0.52 -18.11 -19.70
C GLY A 69 -0.28 -18.21 -21.20
N ARG A 70 -0.39 -17.09 -21.92
CA ARG A 70 -0.20 -17.03 -23.37
C ARG A 70 1.25 -17.32 -23.69
N GLN A 71 1.44 -18.15 -24.69
CA GLN A 71 2.71 -18.31 -25.38
C GLN A 71 2.94 -17.08 -26.26
N ALA A 72 4.19 -16.65 -26.38
CA ALA A 72 4.62 -15.62 -27.30
C ALA A 72 5.90 -16.08 -28.01
N ASP A 73 6.21 -15.51 -29.17
CA ASP A 73 7.40 -15.90 -29.92
C ASP A 73 8.68 -15.53 -29.15
N CYS A 74 8.68 -14.36 -28.50
CA CYS A 74 9.79 -13.87 -27.69
C CYS A 74 9.35 -13.07 -26.45
N ALA A 75 10.30 -12.88 -25.53
CA ALA A 75 10.21 -11.85 -24.48
C ALA A 75 11.25 -10.74 -24.74
N ILE A 76 10.79 -9.49 -24.79
CA ILE A 76 11.66 -8.31 -24.91
C ILE A 76 11.97 -7.79 -23.50
N VAL A 77 13.24 -7.83 -23.12
CA VAL A 77 13.73 -7.30 -21.85
C VAL A 77 14.27 -5.91 -22.09
N LEU A 78 13.49 -4.90 -21.71
CA LEU A 78 13.97 -3.52 -21.81
C LEU A 78 15.11 -3.31 -20.81
N GLY A 79 16.20 -2.75 -21.32
CA GLY A 79 17.37 -2.32 -20.56
C GLY A 79 17.02 -1.50 -19.33
N GLY A 80 17.91 -1.57 -18.37
CA GLY A 80 17.88 -0.78 -17.15
C GLY A 80 19.30 -0.73 -16.62
N ALA A 81 19.73 0.45 -16.19
CA ALA A 81 21.12 0.75 -15.80
C ALA A 81 21.93 -0.48 -15.35
N ALA A 82 23.00 -0.81 -16.05
CA ALA A 82 23.99 -1.78 -15.59
C ALA A 82 24.97 -1.12 -14.61
N TRP A 83 25.34 -1.83 -13.54
CA TRP A 83 26.40 -1.43 -12.63
C TRP A 83 27.64 -2.24 -12.93
N HIS A 84 28.56 -1.67 -13.71
CA HIS A 84 29.80 -2.32 -14.15
C HIS A 84 29.55 -3.64 -14.88
N ASP A 85 29.83 -4.77 -14.22
CA ASP A 85 29.76 -6.13 -14.72
C ASP A 85 28.43 -6.83 -14.38
N LYS A 86 27.52 -6.16 -13.67
CA LYS A 86 26.29 -6.77 -13.15
C LYS A 86 25.03 -5.96 -13.46
N PRO A 87 23.89 -6.62 -13.71
CA PRO A 87 22.63 -5.92 -13.85
C PRO A 87 22.23 -5.26 -12.54
N SER A 88 21.65 -4.06 -12.59
CA SER A 88 21.06 -3.42 -11.39
C SER A 88 19.97 -4.30 -10.78
N PRO A 89 19.63 -4.14 -9.49
CA PRO A 89 18.62 -4.99 -8.83
C PRO A 89 17.30 -5.06 -9.60
N VAL A 90 16.83 -3.96 -10.17
CA VAL A 90 15.60 -3.92 -10.96
C VAL A 90 15.79 -4.65 -12.29
N PHE A 91 16.89 -4.41 -13.00
CA PHE A 91 17.16 -5.07 -14.29
C PHE A 91 17.33 -6.59 -14.12
N ARG A 92 17.96 -7.01 -13.02
CA ARG A 92 18.11 -8.40 -12.64
C ARG A 92 16.78 -9.11 -12.47
N GLU A 93 15.82 -8.50 -11.78
CA GLU A 93 14.50 -9.13 -11.62
C GLU A 93 13.73 -9.21 -12.93
N ARG A 94 13.94 -8.27 -13.87
CA ARG A 94 13.37 -8.36 -15.23
C ARG A 94 13.97 -9.52 -16.00
N LEU A 95 15.30 -9.71 -15.93
CA LEU A 95 15.99 -10.84 -16.54
C LEU A 95 15.53 -12.17 -15.93
N ASN A 96 15.43 -12.25 -14.60
CA ASN A 96 14.90 -13.44 -13.92
C ASN A 96 13.51 -13.82 -14.42
N HIS A 97 12.62 -12.83 -14.60
CA HIS A 97 11.28 -13.07 -15.11
C HIS A 97 11.31 -13.58 -16.56
N ALA A 98 12.12 -12.98 -17.42
CA ALA A 98 12.26 -13.39 -18.81
C ALA A 98 12.84 -14.81 -18.94
N ILE A 99 13.87 -15.12 -18.16
CA ILE A 99 14.48 -16.46 -18.08
C ILE A 99 13.43 -17.49 -17.62
N LYS A 100 12.63 -17.14 -16.62
CA LYS A 100 11.54 -18.01 -16.17
C LYS A 100 10.55 -18.31 -17.29
N LEU A 101 10.12 -17.30 -18.05
CA LEU A 101 9.22 -17.50 -19.20
C LEU A 101 9.84 -18.42 -20.27
N TYR A 102 11.15 -18.30 -20.51
CA TYR A 102 11.86 -19.17 -21.45
C TYR A 102 11.93 -20.63 -20.94
N LEU A 103 12.33 -20.82 -19.68
CA LEU A 103 12.43 -22.15 -19.07
C LEU A 103 11.07 -22.84 -18.91
N ASP A 104 10.00 -22.06 -18.70
CA ASP A 104 8.62 -22.53 -18.67
C ASP A 104 8.08 -22.84 -20.09
N GLY A 105 8.88 -22.66 -21.14
CA GLY A 105 8.51 -22.93 -22.54
C GLY A 105 7.47 -21.95 -23.11
N ARG A 106 7.35 -20.77 -22.50
CA ARG A 106 6.33 -19.78 -22.85
C ARG A 106 6.79 -18.77 -23.89
N VAL A 107 8.11 -18.65 -24.06
CA VAL A 107 8.75 -17.88 -25.12
C VAL A 107 9.89 -18.68 -25.73
N GLY A 108 10.09 -18.54 -27.04
CA GLY A 108 11.17 -19.22 -27.78
C GLY A 108 12.49 -18.45 -27.80
N ALA A 109 12.45 -17.16 -27.52
CA ALA A 109 13.60 -16.26 -27.59
C ALA A 109 13.54 -15.12 -26.57
N LEU A 110 14.69 -14.59 -26.17
CA LEU A 110 14.84 -13.39 -25.37
C LEU A 110 15.54 -12.30 -26.18
N VAL A 111 14.89 -11.14 -26.31
CA VAL A 111 15.49 -9.95 -26.92
C VAL A 111 15.95 -9.03 -25.80
N LEU A 112 17.26 -8.89 -25.64
CA LEU A 112 17.92 -8.09 -24.62
C LEU A 112 18.23 -6.72 -25.21
N THR A 113 17.47 -5.70 -24.82
CA THR A 113 17.67 -4.34 -25.34
C THR A 113 18.56 -3.55 -24.38
N GLY A 114 19.43 -2.71 -24.91
CA GLY A 114 20.21 -1.76 -24.10
C GLY A 114 21.58 -1.49 -24.69
N GLY A 115 21.83 -0.21 -25.00
CA GLY A 115 23.09 0.25 -25.55
C GLY A 115 24.21 0.38 -24.51
N LYS A 116 25.33 0.93 -24.95
CA LYS A 116 26.46 1.27 -24.08
C LYS A 116 26.28 2.67 -23.51
N GLY A 117 26.11 2.78 -22.19
CA GLY A 117 26.14 4.08 -21.51
C GLY A 117 27.50 4.76 -21.68
N ALA A 118 27.52 6.09 -21.84
CA ALA A 118 28.76 6.85 -21.97
C ALA A 118 29.69 6.60 -20.76
N GLY A 119 30.86 5.99 -21.01
CA GLY A 119 31.84 5.65 -19.98
C GLY A 119 31.65 4.29 -19.30
N ALA A 120 30.66 3.49 -19.69
CA ALA A 120 30.51 2.12 -19.19
C ALA A 120 31.52 1.17 -19.86
N PRO A 121 32.17 0.25 -19.12
CA PRO A 121 33.07 -0.74 -19.71
C PRO A 121 32.32 -1.75 -20.61
N TYR A 122 31.09 -2.10 -20.24
CA TYR A 122 30.23 -3.08 -20.92
C TYR A 122 28.88 -2.45 -21.32
N SER A 123 28.27 -2.94 -22.39
CA SER A 123 26.89 -2.61 -22.73
C SER A 123 25.90 -3.35 -21.83
N GLU A 124 24.70 -2.79 -21.66
CA GLU A 124 23.65 -3.45 -20.87
C GLU A 124 23.25 -4.80 -21.48
N GLY A 125 23.24 -4.89 -22.83
CA GLY A 125 22.99 -6.12 -23.56
C GLY A 125 24.02 -7.22 -23.30
N GLU A 126 25.32 -6.89 -23.24
CA GLU A 126 26.37 -7.87 -22.93
C GLU A 126 26.24 -8.43 -21.51
N VAL A 127 26.04 -7.55 -20.52
CA VAL A 127 25.83 -7.95 -19.12
C VAL A 127 24.59 -8.83 -18.98
N ALA A 128 23.52 -8.50 -19.71
CA ALA A 128 22.30 -9.32 -19.74
C ALA A 128 22.51 -10.67 -20.41
N ARG A 129 23.27 -10.74 -21.51
CA ARG A 129 23.57 -11.98 -22.22
C ARG A 129 24.31 -12.94 -21.29
N ASP A 130 25.39 -12.47 -20.68
CA ASP A 130 26.21 -13.30 -19.78
C ASP A 130 25.39 -13.78 -18.58
N TYR A 131 24.54 -12.91 -18.02
CA TYR A 131 23.62 -13.26 -16.94
C TYR A 131 22.61 -14.38 -17.32
N CYS A 132 22.11 -14.36 -18.56
CA CYS A 132 21.18 -15.38 -19.08
C CYS A 132 21.89 -16.70 -19.41
N LEU A 133 23.10 -16.64 -19.98
CA LEU A 133 23.93 -17.81 -20.27
C LEU A 133 24.26 -18.60 -18.98
N GLU A 134 24.63 -17.89 -17.91
CA GLU A 134 24.85 -18.48 -16.58
C GLU A 134 23.62 -19.20 -16.01
N ARG A 135 22.42 -18.90 -16.52
CA ARG A 135 21.12 -19.44 -16.06
C ARG A 135 20.50 -20.46 -17.01
N ASN A 136 21.32 -21.07 -17.87
CA ASN A 136 20.94 -22.12 -18.80
C ASN A 136 20.01 -21.67 -19.94
N VAL A 137 19.99 -20.38 -20.28
CA VAL A 137 19.41 -19.96 -21.57
C VAL A 137 20.50 -20.11 -22.63
N PRO A 138 20.28 -20.89 -23.69
CA PRO A 138 21.29 -21.11 -24.71
C PRO A 138 21.48 -19.86 -25.57
N GLU A 139 22.71 -19.66 -26.07
CA GLU A 139 23.08 -18.46 -26.83
C GLU A 139 22.20 -18.22 -28.06
N HIS A 140 21.77 -19.28 -28.76
CA HIS A 140 20.90 -19.17 -29.94
C HIS A 140 19.49 -18.62 -29.64
N ALA A 141 19.08 -18.61 -28.37
CA ALA A 141 17.81 -18.04 -27.94
C ALA A 141 17.96 -16.59 -27.44
N LEU A 142 19.18 -16.04 -27.43
CA LEU A 142 19.49 -14.70 -26.94
C LEU A 142 19.81 -13.77 -28.10
N PHE A 143 19.04 -12.70 -28.21
CA PHE A 143 19.22 -11.68 -29.23
C PHE A 143 19.55 -10.36 -28.55
N MET A 144 20.69 -9.76 -28.88
CA MET A 144 21.10 -8.48 -28.33
C MET A 144 20.72 -7.34 -29.29
N GLU A 145 20.07 -6.32 -28.76
CA GLU A 145 19.77 -5.08 -29.48
C GLU A 145 20.49 -3.94 -28.75
N GLY A 146 21.55 -3.42 -29.37
CA GLY A 146 22.45 -2.41 -28.78
C GLY A 146 22.58 -1.12 -29.62
N ASN A 147 21.85 -1.01 -30.73
CA ASN A 147 21.94 0.12 -31.65
C ASN A 147 20.91 1.21 -31.34
N SER A 148 19.86 0.87 -30.59
CA SER A 148 18.76 1.77 -30.29
C SER A 148 19.10 2.71 -29.13
N THR A 149 18.85 3.99 -29.35
CA THR A 149 19.05 5.06 -28.36
C THR A 149 17.74 5.51 -27.72
N THR A 150 16.60 5.00 -28.22
CA THR A 150 15.26 5.37 -27.78
C THR A 150 14.36 4.15 -27.66
N THR A 151 13.40 4.20 -26.74
CA THR A 151 12.46 3.09 -26.47
C THR A 151 11.65 2.65 -27.69
N ILE A 152 11.35 3.57 -28.63
CA ILE A 152 10.64 3.24 -29.88
C ILE A 152 11.54 2.43 -30.81
N GLN A 153 12.80 2.83 -30.95
CA GLN A 153 13.78 2.10 -31.75
C GLN A 153 14.01 0.69 -31.20
N ASN A 154 14.05 0.50 -29.87
CA ASN A 154 14.17 -0.84 -29.28
C ASN A 154 13.06 -1.78 -29.76
N LEU A 155 11.82 -1.28 -29.89
CA LEU A 155 10.67 -2.09 -30.31
C LEU A 155 10.68 -2.35 -31.83
N GLU A 156 11.03 -1.33 -32.63
CA GLU A 156 11.14 -1.47 -34.08
C GLU A 156 12.27 -2.43 -34.48
N GLU A 157 13.44 -2.34 -33.84
CA GLU A 157 14.58 -3.23 -34.10
C GLU A 157 14.33 -4.64 -33.55
N ALA A 158 13.69 -4.78 -32.39
CA ALA A 158 13.28 -6.10 -31.88
C ALA A 158 12.34 -6.83 -32.86
N GLY A 159 11.44 -6.10 -33.52
CA GLY A 159 10.56 -6.65 -34.55
C GLY A 159 11.26 -7.03 -35.86
N LYS A 160 12.51 -6.62 -36.09
CA LYS A 160 13.31 -7.00 -37.27
C LYS A 160 14.20 -8.22 -37.03
N ILE A 161 14.44 -8.56 -35.76
CA ILE A 161 15.33 -9.66 -35.35
C ILE A 161 14.61 -11.01 -35.38
N LEU A 162 13.27 -11.00 -35.32
CA LEU A 162 12.37 -12.15 -35.37
C LEU A 162 11.62 -12.20 -36.71
#